data_AF-A0A9D8WVK9-F1
#
_entry.id   AF-A0A9D8WVK9-F1
#
_cell.length_a   1.000
_cell.length_b   1.000
_cell.length_c   1.000
_cell.angle_alpha   90.00
_cell.angle_beta   90.00
_cell.angle_gamma   90.00
#
_symmetry.space_group_name_H-M   'P 1'
#
loop_
_entity.id
_entity.type
_entity.pdbx_description
1 polymer ?
#
loop_
_entity_poly.entity_id
_entity_poly.type
_entity_poly.pdbx_seq_one_letter_code
_entity_poly.pdbx_strand_id
1 'polypeptide(L)'
;MSIARRILAIATAVVMMGCGGKTASKGTLFLWGSDINLKFTQYVADLTEKENPHILYLPTASGDHEDNILRWESLCKAIGVEPHIMRVWVDSSAEQTFEQMIKQADAIVIGGGNTLNMLGIWQAQGIDQMLIEAMQQGAIVAGGSAGSIAWFESGISDSRPAGLSVVEGLGILPFSNCPHYGDKAKRELYHQELESGQIEGGYAMDDKAGILFSDGEVVEAVTYDPEQRAYFVQAHSGKAVVEELPTRLLLAEGAIAEGEYSVEMIGKSVNELQGADGALEAFVAKAGAEPTTRVEAMFRHKDLAAVVHDQYMDLFGSYVIRYIYNDRGTWHLMGEDLGATVGESEVLFREKATTMLGQAEEKYKK
;
A
#
# COMPACT_ATOMS: atom_id res chain seq x y z
N MET A 1 -11.67 18.78 0.82
CA MET A 1 -10.62 19.80 1.07
C MET A 1 -9.41 19.31 0.31
N SER A 2 -8.87 20.06 -0.67
CA SER A 2 -7.82 19.52 -1.57
C SER A 2 -6.57 19.11 -0.80
N ILE A 3 -5.82 18.15 -1.34
CA ILE A 3 -4.61 17.60 -0.72
C ILE A 3 -3.57 18.71 -0.51
N ALA A 4 -3.46 19.68 -1.42
CA ALA A 4 -2.64 20.88 -1.22
C ALA A 4 -2.98 21.68 0.05
N ARG A 5 -4.26 21.71 0.47
CA ARG A 5 -4.65 22.32 1.76
C ARG A 5 -4.29 21.45 2.97
N ARG A 6 -4.09 20.13 2.80
CA ARG A 6 -3.61 19.23 3.86
C ARG A 6 -2.10 19.31 4.02
N ILE A 7 -1.34 19.37 2.92
CA ILE A 7 0.12 19.62 2.92
C ILE A 7 0.43 20.94 3.67
N LEU A 8 -0.43 21.96 3.55
CA LEU A 8 -0.27 23.24 4.27
C LEU A 8 -0.88 23.26 5.69
N ALA A 9 -1.77 22.32 6.04
CA ALA A 9 -2.47 22.30 7.34
C ALA A 9 -1.90 21.30 8.36
N ILE A 10 -1.17 20.28 7.92
CA ILE A 10 -0.55 19.27 8.78
C ILE A 10 0.94 19.64 8.96
N ALA A 11 1.19 20.79 9.59
CA ALA A 11 2.53 21.19 10.05
C ALA A 11 2.58 21.26 11.59
N THR A 12 1.66 20.60 12.30
CA THR A 12 1.61 20.67 13.76
C THR A 12 1.55 19.27 14.35
N ALA A 13 2.64 18.90 15.03
CA ALA A 13 2.93 17.64 15.71
C ALA A 13 3.50 16.50 14.84
N VAL A 14 4.54 16.80 14.06
CA VAL A 14 5.66 15.84 13.88
C VAL A 14 6.84 16.44 14.62
N VAL A 15 7.43 15.68 15.54
CA VAL A 15 8.59 16.10 16.32
C VAL A 15 9.71 16.42 15.34
N MET A 16 10.15 17.69 15.31
CA MET A 16 11.42 18.05 14.68
C MET A 16 12.55 17.36 15.46
N MET A 17 12.95 16.16 15.05
CA MET A 17 14.27 15.64 15.39
C MET A 17 15.27 16.24 14.42
N GLY A 18 15.92 17.32 14.88
CA GLY A 18 16.99 17.97 14.14
C GLY A 18 18.20 17.04 14.02
N CYS A 19 18.42 16.53 12.81
CA CYS A 19 19.73 16.09 12.35
C CYS A 19 20.27 17.11 11.33
N GLY A 20 21.50 17.55 11.54
CA GLY A 20 22.06 18.74 10.90
C GLY A 20 22.32 18.65 9.39
N GLY A 21 22.15 19.78 8.72
CA GLY A 21 23.16 20.30 7.79
C GLY A 21 23.19 19.80 6.34
N LYS A 22 22.29 18.92 5.90
CA LYS A 22 22.06 18.67 4.46
C LYS A 22 20.72 19.29 4.06
N THR A 23 20.74 20.25 3.14
CA THR A 23 19.49 20.82 2.60
C THR A 23 18.74 19.73 1.86
N ALA A 24 17.55 19.38 2.34
CA ALA A 24 16.69 18.42 1.68
C ALA A 24 16.41 18.83 0.22
N SER A 25 16.38 17.85 -0.67
CA SER A 25 16.10 18.12 -2.09
C SER A 25 14.63 18.51 -2.25
N LYS A 26 14.37 19.54 -3.06
CA LYS A 26 13.01 19.98 -3.39
C LYS A 26 12.26 18.89 -4.17
N GLY A 27 11.03 18.56 -3.78
CA GLY A 27 10.24 17.54 -4.48
C GLY A 27 9.22 16.80 -3.62
N THR A 28 8.38 15.99 -4.28
CA THR A 28 7.38 15.13 -3.62
C THR A 28 7.72 13.66 -3.86
N LEU A 29 7.85 12.90 -2.76
CA LEU A 29 8.10 11.46 -2.78
C LEU A 29 6.97 10.71 -2.08
N PHE A 30 6.44 9.65 -2.68
CA PHE A 30 5.53 8.72 -2.01
C PHE A 30 6.07 7.29 -2.05
N LEU A 31 6.57 6.81 -0.91
CA LEU A 31 7.34 5.57 -0.82
C LEU A 31 6.59 4.56 0.05
N TRP A 32 6.62 3.27 -0.29
CA TRP A 32 5.88 2.25 0.47
C TRP A 32 6.56 0.89 0.57
N GLY A 33 6.04 0.06 1.48
CA GLY A 33 6.69 -1.17 1.93
C GLY A 33 6.75 -2.31 0.91
N SER A 34 5.72 -2.52 0.09
CA SER A 34 5.68 -3.62 -0.88
C SER A 34 5.67 -3.15 -2.34
N ASP A 35 5.31 -4.00 -3.30
CA ASP A 35 5.25 -3.65 -4.73
C ASP A 35 3.99 -2.80 -5.06
N ILE A 36 3.81 -2.43 -6.33
CA ILE A 36 2.65 -1.66 -6.84
C ILE A 36 1.33 -2.26 -6.37
N ASN A 37 0.32 -1.44 -6.10
CA ASN A 37 -0.99 -1.90 -5.69
C ASN A 37 -2.05 -0.84 -5.98
N LEU A 38 -3.32 -1.25 -6.02
CA LEU A 38 -4.43 -0.39 -6.43
C LEU A 38 -4.57 0.86 -5.56
N LYS A 39 -4.47 0.72 -4.23
CA LYS A 39 -4.72 1.81 -3.28
C LYS A 39 -3.67 2.90 -3.38
N PHE A 40 -2.41 2.51 -3.50
CA PHE A 40 -1.30 3.45 -3.65
C PHE A 40 -1.18 4.01 -5.07
N THR A 41 -1.54 3.26 -6.11
CA THR A 41 -1.65 3.83 -7.46
C THR A 41 -2.75 4.89 -7.53
N GLN A 42 -3.94 4.63 -6.94
CA GLN A 42 -4.99 5.66 -6.83
C GLN A 42 -4.52 6.86 -6.02
N TYR A 43 -3.85 6.63 -4.88
CA TYR A 43 -3.31 7.70 -4.05
C TYR A 43 -2.35 8.59 -4.83
N VAL A 44 -1.42 8.02 -5.60
CA VAL A 44 -0.51 8.77 -6.46
C VAL A 44 -1.27 9.56 -7.53
N ALA A 45 -2.29 8.97 -8.16
CA ALA A 45 -3.14 9.69 -9.11
C ALA A 45 -3.83 10.90 -8.45
N ASP A 46 -4.40 10.72 -7.25
CA ASP A 46 -5.07 11.78 -6.50
C ASP A 46 -4.10 12.91 -6.10
N LEU A 47 -2.85 12.57 -5.73
CA LEU A 47 -1.80 13.55 -5.41
C LEU A 47 -1.50 14.50 -6.57
N THR A 48 -1.69 14.07 -7.82
CA THR A 48 -1.46 14.94 -8.98
C THR A 48 -2.47 16.08 -9.09
N GLU A 49 -3.63 15.95 -8.42
CA GLU A 49 -4.79 16.84 -8.53
C GLU A 49 -5.29 17.02 -9.99
N LYS A 50 -5.03 16.05 -10.87
CA LYS A 50 -5.45 16.04 -12.28
C LYS A 50 -6.51 14.98 -12.53
N GLU A 51 -7.45 15.28 -13.43
CA GLU A 51 -8.50 14.34 -13.84
C GLU A 51 -7.94 13.18 -14.68
N ASN A 52 -6.94 13.45 -15.53
CA ASN A 52 -6.28 12.46 -16.38
C ASN A 52 -4.76 12.62 -16.25
N PRO A 53 -4.15 12.16 -15.13
CA PRO A 53 -2.72 12.31 -14.92
C PRO A 53 -1.90 11.39 -15.82
N HIS A 54 -0.78 11.90 -16.34
CA HIS A 54 0.20 11.09 -17.05
C HIS A 54 1.11 10.36 -16.04
N ILE A 55 0.77 9.13 -15.68
CA ILE A 55 1.55 8.33 -14.72
C ILE A 55 2.48 7.35 -15.45
N LEU A 56 3.79 7.57 -15.31
CA LEU A 56 4.84 6.76 -15.94
C LEU A 56 5.32 5.64 -15.00
N TYR A 57 5.27 4.39 -15.44
CA TYR A 57 5.77 3.25 -14.68
C TYR A 57 7.16 2.78 -15.14
N LEU A 58 8.03 2.56 -14.16
CA LEU A 58 9.40 2.07 -14.33
C LEU A 58 9.53 0.66 -13.71
N PRO A 59 9.43 -0.41 -14.50
CA PRO A 59 9.60 -1.79 -14.05
C PRO A 59 11.08 -2.22 -13.96
N THR A 60 12.04 -1.30 -14.02
CA THR A 60 13.47 -1.61 -14.16
C THR A 60 14.00 -2.55 -13.08
N ALA A 61 13.55 -2.42 -11.82
CA ALA A 61 13.94 -3.33 -10.73
C ALA A 61 13.54 -4.78 -10.96
N SER A 62 12.41 -5.02 -11.64
CA SER A 62 11.96 -6.36 -12.02
C SER A 62 12.65 -6.88 -13.29
N GLY A 63 13.51 -6.08 -13.93
CA GLY A 63 14.07 -6.41 -15.24
C GLY A 63 13.05 -6.26 -16.38
N ASP A 64 12.13 -5.29 -16.26
CA ASP A 64 11.01 -5.09 -17.18
C ASP A 64 10.12 -6.33 -17.37
N HIS A 65 9.89 -7.07 -16.28
CA HIS A 65 9.13 -8.31 -16.28
C HIS A 65 7.70 -8.08 -16.76
N GLU A 66 7.23 -8.89 -17.71
CA GLU A 66 5.91 -8.73 -18.34
C GLU A 66 4.77 -8.81 -17.33
N ASP A 67 4.84 -9.71 -16.34
CA ASP A 67 3.79 -9.81 -15.32
C ASP A 67 3.64 -8.52 -14.50
N ASN A 68 4.73 -7.81 -14.21
CA ASN A 68 4.68 -6.52 -13.52
C ASN A 68 4.06 -5.43 -14.42
N ILE A 69 4.33 -5.47 -15.73
CA ILE A 69 3.75 -4.55 -16.72
C ILE A 69 2.24 -4.81 -16.86
N LEU A 70 1.83 -6.06 -17.05
CA LEU A 70 0.41 -6.44 -17.13
C LEU A 70 -0.35 -6.09 -15.85
N ARG A 71 0.31 -6.25 -14.69
CA ARG A 71 -0.24 -5.82 -13.41
C ARG A 71 -0.42 -4.31 -13.36
N TRP A 72 0.57 -3.53 -13.78
CA TRP A 72 0.45 -2.08 -13.88
C TRP A 72 -0.71 -1.64 -14.79
N GLU A 73 -0.82 -2.21 -15.99
CA GLU A 73 -1.93 -1.94 -16.92
C GLU A 73 -3.30 -2.24 -16.28
N SER A 74 -3.39 -3.33 -15.53
CA SER A 74 -4.62 -3.72 -14.81
C SER A 74 -4.98 -2.71 -13.70
N LEU A 75 -3.99 -2.21 -12.97
CA LEU A 75 -4.18 -1.17 -11.95
C LEU A 75 -4.65 0.15 -12.58
N CYS A 76 -3.97 0.61 -13.63
CA CYS A 76 -4.33 1.80 -14.41
C CYS A 76 -5.77 1.71 -14.93
N LYS A 77 -6.15 0.58 -15.52
CA LYS A 77 -7.52 0.34 -15.98
C LYS A 77 -8.54 0.42 -14.85
N ALA A 78 -8.23 -0.13 -13.67
CA ALA A 78 -9.14 -0.13 -12.54
C ALA A 78 -9.40 1.28 -11.97
N ILE A 79 -8.43 2.19 -12.10
CA ILE A 79 -8.56 3.59 -11.67
C ILE A 79 -8.88 4.57 -12.82
N GLY A 80 -9.07 4.06 -14.04
CA GLY A 80 -9.42 4.88 -15.21
C GLY A 80 -8.28 5.75 -15.76
N VAL A 81 -7.03 5.36 -15.55
CA VAL A 81 -5.83 6.07 -16.04
C VAL A 81 -5.21 5.31 -17.22
N GLU A 82 -4.63 6.03 -18.19
CA GLU A 82 -3.88 5.42 -19.29
C GLU A 82 -2.51 4.90 -18.81
N PRO A 83 -2.14 3.65 -19.11
CA PRO A 83 -0.86 3.11 -18.67
C PRO A 83 0.29 3.62 -19.56
N HIS A 84 1.27 4.28 -18.96
CA HIS A 84 2.54 4.60 -19.60
C HIS A 84 3.68 3.80 -18.96
N ILE A 85 4.53 3.15 -19.76
CA ILE A 85 5.60 2.27 -19.30
C ILE A 85 6.92 2.67 -19.96
N MET A 86 7.97 2.85 -19.15
CA MET A 86 9.34 3.07 -19.63
C MET A 86 10.19 1.81 -19.42
N ARG A 87 10.44 1.07 -20.50
CA ARG A 87 11.32 -0.12 -20.49
C ARG A 87 12.78 0.31 -20.69
N VAL A 88 13.71 -0.34 -20.00
CA VAL A 88 15.14 -0.02 -19.99
C VAL A 88 16.03 -1.21 -20.37
N TRP A 89 15.57 -2.45 -20.16
CA TRP A 89 16.41 -3.65 -20.17
C TRP A 89 16.68 -4.22 -21.57
N VAL A 90 15.68 -4.32 -22.43
CA VAL A 90 15.77 -5.03 -23.72
C VAL A 90 15.36 -4.16 -24.92
N ASP A 91 14.66 -3.05 -24.68
CA ASP A 91 14.08 -2.26 -25.75
C ASP A 91 15.00 -1.12 -26.19
N SER A 92 15.56 -1.23 -27.40
CA SER A 92 16.27 -0.14 -28.08
C SER A 92 15.47 0.43 -29.26
N SER A 93 14.21 0.01 -29.42
CA SER A 93 13.31 0.39 -30.51
C SER A 93 12.30 1.48 -30.12
N ALA A 94 12.40 2.00 -28.89
CA ALA A 94 11.54 3.07 -28.39
C ALA A 94 11.59 4.32 -29.29
N GLU A 95 10.43 4.86 -29.63
CA GLU A 95 10.29 6.07 -30.43
C GLU A 95 10.64 7.35 -29.65
N GLN A 96 10.63 7.27 -28.31
CA GLN A 96 10.93 8.36 -27.39
C GLN A 96 12.19 8.07 -26.57
N THR A 97 12.95 9.11 -26.23
CA THR A 97 14.07 8.99 -25.28
C THR A 97 13.55 8.89 -23.84
N PHE A 98 14.36 8.34 -22.92
CA PHE A 98 14.03 8.31 -21.49
C PHE A 98 13.70 9.71 -20.94
N GLU A 99 14.50 10.71 -21.31
CA GLU A 99 14.28 12.10 -20.90
C GLU A 99 12.92 12.64 -21.39
N GLN A 100 12.52 12.31 -22.62
CA GLN A 100 11.22 12.72 -23.15
C GLN A 100 10.06 12.08 -22.38
N MET A 101 10.14 10.77 -22.09
CA MET A 101 9.09 10.07 -21.34
C MET A 101 9.00 10.59 -19.91
N ILE A 102 10.13 10.76 -19.23
CA ILE A 102 10.20 11.26 -17.85
C ILE A 102 9.65 12.69 -17.75
N LYS A 103 9.99 13.58 -18.69
CA LYS A 103 9.50 14.98 -18.69
C LYS A 103 7.99 15.12 -18.93
N GLN A 104 7.35 14.13 -19.54
CA GLN A 104 5.90 14.13 -19.76
C GLN A 104 5.12 13.71 -18.50
N ALA A 105 5.79 13.08 -17.53
CA ALA A 105 5.14 12.48 -16.38
C ALA A 105 4.68 13.52 -15.34
N ASP A 106 3.42 13.41 -14.94
CA ASP A 106 2.86 14.08 -13.77
C ASP A 106 3.26 13.33 -12.49
N ALA A 107 3.33 12.01 -12.58
CA ALA A 107 3.84 11.15 -11.56
C ALA A 107 4.64 9.99 -12.17
N ILE A 108 5.63 9.52 -11.43
CA ILE A 108 6.51 8.42 -11.82
C ILE A 108 6.42 7.34 -10.75
N VAL A 109 6.00 6.13 -11.12
CA VAL A 109 5.88 4.97 -10.23
C VAL A 109 6.99 3.98 -10.52
N ILE A 110 7.77 3.61 -9.52
CA ILE A 110 8.88 2.67 -9.63
C ILE A 110 8.49 1.36 -8.95
N GLY A 111 8.57 0.25 -9.71
CA GLY A 111 8.21 -1.08 -9.23
C GLY A 111 9.25 -1.71 -8.31
N GLY A 112 8.86 -2.81 -7.66
CA GLY A 112 9.75 -3.66 -6.86
C GLY A 112 10.69 -4.53 -7.70
N GLY A 113 11.64 -5.19 -7.02
CA GLY A 113 12.61 -6.11 -7.61
C GLY A 113 14.01 -5.93 -7.05
N ASN A 114 15.04 -6.02 -7.89
CA ASN A 114 16.43 -5.90 -7.48
C ASN A 114 16.90 -4.43 -7.49
N THR A 115 16.96 -3.80 -6.31
CA THR A 115 17.39 -2.41 -6.12
C THR A 115 18.79 -2.14 -6.67
N LEU A 116 19.75 -3.03 -6.39
CA LEU A 116 21.15 -2.83 -6.80
C LEU A 116 21.29 -2.79 -8.32
N ASN A 117 20.65 -3.73 -9.01
CA ASN A 117 20.68 -3.79 -10.48
C ASN A 117 19.97 -2.59 -11.09
N MET A 118 18.81 -2.19 -10.54
CA MET A 118 18.09 -1.00 -10.99
C MET A 118 18.96 0.24 -10.92
N LEU A 119 19.57 0.51 -9.76
CA LEU A 119 20.42 1.69 -9.57
C LEU A 119 21.65 1.68 -10.48
N GLY A 120 22.28 0.52 -10.65
CA GLY A 120 23.41 0.38 -11.57
C GLY A 120 23.04 0.70 -13.03
N ILE A 121 21.86 0.25 -13.48
CA ILE A 121 21.33 0.56 -14.80
C ILE A 121 20.99 2.06 -14.92
N TRP A 122 20.32 2.62 -13.93
CA TRP A 122 19.93 4.03 -13.95
C TRP A 122 21.13 4.95 -14.04
N GLN A 123 22.16 4.72 -13.22
CA GLN A 123 23.41 5.49 -13.25
C GLN A 123 24.11 5.38 -14.61
N ALA A 124 24.16 4.19 -15.19
CA ALA A 124 24.79 3.98 -16.49
C ALA A 124 24.05 4.70 -17.64
N GLN A 125 22.72 4.88 -17.51
CA GLN A 125 21.86 5.52 -18.50
C GLN A 125 21.57 7.00 -18.20
N GLY A 126 21.98 7.51 -17.03
CA GLY A 126 21.65 8.85 -16.53
C GLY A 126 20.18 9.04 -16.14
N ILE A 127 19.44 7.94 -15.94
CA ILE A 127 18.00 7.98 -15.58
C ILE A 127 17.82 8.53 -14.16
N ASP A 128 18.73 8.21 -13.24
CA ASP A 128 18.74 8.72 -11.87
C ASP A 128 18.68 10.26 -11.84
N GLN A 129 19.54 10.91 -12.60
CA GLN A 129 19.57 12.37 -12.70
C GLN A 129 18.29 12.93 -13.36
N MET A 130 17.77 12.28 -14.40
CA MET A 130 16.52 12.68 -15.06
C MET A 130 15.32 12.61 -14.10
N LEU A 131 15.25 11.57 -13.26
CA LEU A 131 14.19 11.41 -12.25
C LEU A 131 14.28 12.50 -11.17
N ILE A 132 15.49 12.81 -10.69
CA ILE A 132 15.72 13.90 -9.73
C ILE A 132 15.28 15.24 -10.32
N GLU A 133 15.62 15.51 -11.59
CA GLU A 133 15.22 16.74 -12.27
C GLU A 133 13.71 16.85 -12.46
N ALA A 134 13.03 15.76 -12.84
CA ALA A 134 11.58 15.72 -12.98
C ALA A 134 10.89 15.99 -11.63
N MET A 135 11.40 15.37 -10.55
CA MET A 135 10.91 15.59 -9.20
C MET A 135 11.04 17.08 -8.79
N GLN A 136 12.19 17.69 -9.06
CA GLN A 136 12.42 19.12 -8.77
C GLN A 136 11.53 20.06 -9.60
N GLN A 137 11.09 19.61 -10.78
CA GLN A 137 10.15 20.31 -11.65
C GLN A 137 8.68 20.08 -11.26
N GLY A 138 8.41 19.26 -10.25
CA GLY A 138 7.09 19.07 -9.65
C GLY A 138 6.42 17.74 -9.97
N ALA A 139 7.07 16.82 -10.68
CA ALA A 139 6.57 15.47 -10.82
C ALA A 139 6.57 14.77 -9.45
N ILE A 140 5.52 14.01 -9.15
CA ILE A 140 5.50 13.14 -7.98
C ILE A 140 6.31 11.90 -8.29
N VAL A 141 7.30 11.59 -7.46
CA VAL A 141 8.03 10.33 -7.61
C VAL A 141 7.56 9.36 -6.53
N ALA A 142 7.25 8.14 -6.92
CA ALA A 142 6.62 7.18 -6.05
C ALA A 142 7.20 5.79 -6.29
N GLY A 143 7.27 4.95 -5.25
CA GLY A 143 7.85 3.63 -5.43
C GLY A 143 7.72 2.70 -4.24
N GLY A 144 7.61 1.43 -4.56
CA GLY A 144 7.45 0.35 -3.60
C GLY A 144 8.70 -0.53 -3.51
N SER A 145 9.04 -1.00 -2.32
CA SER A 145 10.16 -1.93 -2.11
C SER A 145 11.49 -1.38 -2.68
N ALA A 146 12.01 -1.91 -3.80
CA ALA A 146 13.18 -1.35 -4.48
C ALA A 146 13.01 0.13 -4.87
N GLY A 147 11.82 0.50 -5.35
CA GLY A 147 11.47 1.88 -5.66
C GLY A 147 11.40 2.80 -4.44
N SER A 148 11.21 2.24 -3.24
CA SER A 148 11.33 2.98 -1.97
C SER A 148 12.80 3.20 -1.61
N ILE A 149 13.60 2.13 -1.56
CA ILE A 149 15.00 2.17 -1.10
C ILE A 149 15.84 3.14 -1.94
N ALA A 150 15.58 3.24 -3.25
CA ALA A 150 16.37 4.05 -4.18
C ALA A 150 16.56 5.51 -3.76
N TRP A 151 15.63 6.09 -2.99
CA TRP A 151 15.65 7.51 -2.60
C TRP A 151 16.38 7.80 -1.29
N PHE A 152 16.66 6.77 -0.50
CA PHE A 152 17.34 6.87 0.79
C PHE A 152 18.85 6.76 0.64
N GLU A 153 19.61 7.08 1.69
CA GLU A 153 21.07 6.86 1.69
C GLU A 153 21.39 5.36 1.64
N SER A 154 20.60 4.55 2.34
CA SER A 154 20.77 3.11 2.36
C SER A 154 19.46 2.38 2.68
N GLY A 155 19.40 1.08 2.43
CA GLY A 155 18.30 0.25 2.91
C GLY A 155 18.57 -1.24 2.89
N ILE A 156 17.69 -2.00 3.55
CA ILE A 156 17.79 -3.46 3.63
C ILE A 156 17.18 -4.10 2.39
N SER A 157 17.97 -4.90 1.68
CA SER A 157 17.57 -5.57 0.43
C SER A 157 18.15 -6.97 0.30
N ASP A 158 17.45 -7.82 -0.44
CA ASP A 158 17.86 -9.13 -0.94
C ASP A 158 18.50 -9.05 -2.35
N SER A 159 18.95 -7.86 -2.77
CA SER A 159 19.53 -7.63 -4.10
C SER A 159 20.79 -8.47 -4.40
N ARG A 160 21.44 -9.03 -3.37
CA ARG A 160 22.63 -9.87 -3.51
C ARG A 160 22.27 -11.34 -3.25
N PRO A 161 22.81 -12.29 -4.03
CA PRO A 161 22.66 -13.70 -3.72
C PRO A 161 23.12 -14.03 -2.30
N ALA A 162 22.56 -15.08 -1.73
CA ALA A 162 22.88 -15.63 -0.40
C ALA A 162 22.31 -14.89 0.83
N GLY A 163 21.61 -13.76 0.68
CA GLY A 163 20.80 -13.22 1.78
C GLY A 163 20.54 -11.72 1.73
N LEU A 164 19.97 -11.22 2.82
CA LEU A 164 19.72 -9.80 3.05
C LEU A 164 21.03 -9.05 3.31
N SER A 165 21.11 -7.81 2.82
CA SER A 165 22.26 -6.93 2.97
C SER A 165 21.84 -5.46 2.89
N VAL A 166 22.74 -4.57 3.30
CA VAL A 166 22.60 -3.13 3.04
C VAL A 166 22.95 -2.84 1.58
N VAL A 167 22.12 -2.02 0.94
CA VAL A 167 22.39 -1.40 -0.37
C VAL A 167 22.33 0.11 -0.23
N GLU A 168 23.25 0.79 -0.90
CA GLU A 168 23.27 2.26 -1.00
C GLU A 168 22.22 2.73 -2.02
N GLY A 169 21.51 3.80 -1.69
CA GLY A 169 20.58 4.47 -2.60
C GLY A 169 21.16 5.78 -3.15
N LEU A 170 20.30 6.62 -3.72
CA LEU A 170 20.68 7.92 -4.28
C LEU A 170 20.95 8.99 -3.20
N GLY A 171 20.53 8.74 -1.94
CA GLY A 171 20.79 9.66 -0.82
C GLY A 171 20.02 10.98 -0.90
N ILE A 172 18.88 10.99 -1.60
CA ILE A 172 17.98 12.15 -1.66
C ILE A 172 17.36 12.44 -0.28
N LEU A 173 16.98 11.38 0.44
CA LEU A 173 16.60 11.40 1.83
C LEU A 173 17.80 10.97 2.68
N PRO A 174 18.27 11.78 3.65
CA PRO A 174 19.46 11.51 4.47
C PRO A 174 19.16 10.53 5.62
N PHE A 175 18.49 9.43 5.29
CA PHE A 175 17.99 8.43 6.21
C PHE A 175 18.19 7.03 5.60
N SER A 176 18.09 5.99 6.42
CA SER A 176 18.00 4.61 5.93
C SER A 176 16.54 4.18 5.67
N ASN A 177 16.35 3.05 4.99
CA ASN A 177 15.03 2.50 4.70
C ASN A 177 14.91 0.99 4.90
N CYS A 178 13.80 0.55 5.49
CA CYS A 178 13.43 -0.85 5.59
C CYS A 178 11.99 -1.05 5.09
N PRO A 179 11.79 -1.29 3.79
CA PRO A 179 10.51 -1.79 3.30
C PRO A 179 10.30 -3.24 3.76
N HIS A 180 9.06 -3.71 3.74
CA HIS A 180 8.68 -5.03 4.26
C HIS A 180 9.05 -5.24 5.73
N TYR A 181 8.87 -4.22 6.57
CA TYR A 181 9.31 -4.24 7.97
C TYR A 181 8.57 -5.26 8.86
N GLY A 182 7.41 -5.75 8.39
CA GLY A 182 6.71 -6.88 8.97
C GLY A 182 7.50 -8.19 8.87
N ASP A 183 8.38 -8.34 7.87
CA ASP A 183 9.28 -9.48 7.74
C ASP A 183 10.31 -9.48 8.87
N LYS A 184 10.29 -10.56 9.65
CA LYS A 184 11.13 -10.68 10.84
C LYS A 184 12.62 -10.60 10.52
N ALA A 185 13.07 -11.22 9.43
CA ALA A 185 14.50 -11.26 9.09
C ALA A 185 14.99 -9.88 8.61
N LYS A 186 14.19 -9.16 7.82
CA LYS A 186 14.48 -7.78 7.42
C LYS A 186 14.52 -6.83 8.61
N ARG A 187 13.53 -6.93 9.52
CA ARG A 187 13.50 -6.12 10.74
C ARG A 187 14.69 -6.37 11.66
N GLU A 188 15.03 -7.63 11.91
CA GLU A 188 16.16 -7.99 12.76
C GLU A 188 17.49 -7.49 12.17
N LEU A 189 17.71 -7.66 10.85
CA LEU A 189 18.90 -7.12 10.20
C LEU A 189 18.92 -5.58 10.26
N TYR A 190 17.81 -4.91 10.00
CA TYR A 190 17.74 -3.45 10.07
C TYR A 190 18.15 -2.92 11.45
N HIS A 191 17.65 -3.56 12.52
CA HIS A 191 18.03 -3.22 13.89
C HIS A 191 19.53 -3.47 14.14
N GLN A 192 20.08 -4.58 13.67
CA GLN A 192 21.50 -4.87 13.81
C GLN A 192 22.40 -3.83 13.14
N GLU A 193 22.07 -3.41 11.92
CA GLU A 193 22.84 -2.41 11.17
C GLU A 193 22.76 -1.02 11.81
N LEU A 194 21.60 -0.65 12.37
CA LEU A 194 21.43 0.57 13.18
C LEU A 194 22.25 0.51 14.47
N GLU A 195 22.16 -0.59 15.21
CA GLU A 195 22.84 -0.76 16.51
C GLU A 195 24.37 -0.79 16.37
N SER A 196 24.88 -1.28 15.24
CA SER A 196 26.31 -1.29 14.91
C SER A 196 26.81 0.03 14.31
N GLY A 197 25.92 0.95 13.96
CA GLY A 197 26.25 2.23 13.32
C GLY A 197 26.71 2.10 11.87
N GLN A 198 26.36 1.01 11.18
CA GLN A 198 26.63 0.86 9.74
C GLN A 198 25.66 1.69 8.88
N ILE A 199 24.45 1.94 9.38
CA ILE A 199 23.45 2.79 8.75
C ILE A 199 22.89 3.80 9.76
N GLU A 200 22.45 4.96 9.24
CA GLU A 200 21.78 6.00 10.02
C GLU A 200 20.33 5.62 10.35
N GLY A 201 19.72 6.33 11.31
CA GLY A 201 18.29 6.23 11.58
C GLY A 201 17.44 6.49 10.33
N GLY A 202 16.25 5.91 10.27
CA GLY A 202 15.41 6.08 9.09
C GLY A 202 14.04 5.47 9.17
N TYR A 203 13.43 5.31 7.99
CA TYR A 203 12.01 5.03 7.87
C TYR A 203 11.77 3.58 7.48
N ALA A 204 10.87 2.93 8.20
CA ALA A 204 10.46 1.56 7.93
C ALA A 204 8.97 1.49 7.64
N MET A 205 8.56 0.60 6.76
CA MET A 205 7.15 0.44 6.36
C MET A 205 6.79 -1.03 6.26
N ASP A 206 5.67 -1.40 6.88
CA ASP A 206 5.01 -2.67 6.58
C ASP A 206 4.50 -2.66 5.12
N ASP A 207 4.22 -3.84 4.57
CA ASP A 207 3.90 -4.04 3.14
C ASP A 207 2.81 -3.11 2.60
N LYS A 208 1.81 -2.80 3.43
CA LYS A 208 0.59 -2.05 3.08
C LYS A 208 0.60 -0.62 3.61
N ALA A 209 1.75 -0.16 4.13
CA ALA A 209 1.96 1.20 4.60
C ALA A 209 2.90 1.98 3.67
N GLY A 210 2.68 3.29 3.59
CA GLY A 210 3.49 4.21 2.81
C GLY A 210 3.62 5.57 3.48
N ILE A 211 4.64 6.33 3.08
CA ILE A 211 4.98 7.64 3.62
C ILE A 211 5.07 8.64 2.46
N LEU A 212 4.35 9.75 2.60
CA LEU A 212 4.47 10.91 1.73
C LEU A 212 5.49 11.87 2.33
N PHE A 213 6.47 12.25 1.52
CA PHE A 213 7.45 13.30 1.82
C PHE A 213 7.25 14.49 0.89
N SER A 214 7.52 15.69 1.42
CA SER A 214 7.62 16.92 0.64
C SER A 214 8.85 17.67 1.11
N ASP A 215 9.74 18.00 0.17
CA ASP A 215 11.01 18.69 0.43
C ASP A 215 11.82 17.99 1.54
N GLY A 216 11.82 16.65 1.51
CA GLY A 216 12.51 15.76 2.46
C GLY A 216 11.86 15.58 3.82
N GLU A 217 10.76 16.29 4.11
CA GLU A 217 10.03 16.20 5.37
C GLU A 217 8.81 15.29 5.23
N VAL A 218 8.47 14.54 6.29
CA VAL A 218 7.26 13.71 6.32
C VAL A 218 6.02 14.59 6.34
N VAL A 219 5.15 14.39 5.36
CA VAL A 219 3.82 15.03 5.29
C VAL A 219 2.78 14.16 6.00
N GLU A 220 2.71 12.87 5.63
CA GLU A 220 1.82 11.90 6.26
C GLU A 220 2.27 10.47 6.01
N ALA A 221 1.91 9.57 6.93
CA ALA A 221 1.93 8.14 6.69
C ALA A 221 0.49 7.65 6.41
N VAL A 222 0.36 6.72 5.48
CA VAL A 222 -0.92 6.13 5.07
C VAL A 222 -0.84 4.61 5.02
N THR A 223 -1.97 3.94 5.23
CA THR A 223 -2.09 2.49 5.11
C THR A 223 -3.41 2.12 4.47
N TYR A 224 -3.51 0.99 3.79
CA TYR A 224 -4.80 0.40 3.40
C TYR A 224 -5.16 -0.85 4.24
N ASP A 225 -4.37 -1.14 5.27
CA ASP A 225 -4.63 -2.20 6.25
C ASP A 225 -4.47 -1.63 7.67
N PRO A 226 -5.52 -1.67 8.52
CA PRO A 226 -5.48 -1.12 9.86
C PRO A 226 -4.53 -1.89 10.80
N GLU A 227 -3.92 -2.99 10.39
CA GLU A 227 -2.90 -3.72 11.16
C GLU A 227 -1.46 -3.37 10.74
N GLN A 228 -1.27 -2.57 9.68
CA GLN A 228 0.05 -2.24 9.13
C GLN A 228 0.37 -0.75 9.29
N ARG A 229 1.64 -0.44 9.59
CA ARG A 229 2.10 0.91 9.95
C ARG A 229 3.40 1.29 9.26
N ALA A 230 3.70 2.59 9.37
CA ALA A 230 5.01 3.15 9.09
C ALA A 230 5.68 3.59 10.39
N TYR A 231 7.01 3.61 10.39
CA TYR A 231 7.82 3.82 11.58
C TYR A 231 9.02 4.70 11.27
N PHE A 232 9.49 5.44 12.27
CA PHE A 232 10.85 5.96 12.32
C PHE A 232 11.65 5.10 13.30
N VAL A 233 12.83 4.62 12.89
CA VAL A 233 13.67 3.72 13.68
C VAL A 233 15.07 4.29 13.77
N GLN A 234 15.61 4.36 14.98
CA GLN A 234 16.94 4.91 15.22
C GLN A 234 17.64 4.18 16.36
N ALA A 235 18.97 4.26 16.41
CA ALA A 235 19.73 3.74 17.53
C ALA A 235 19.81 4.75 18.68
N HIS A 236 19.38 4.35 19.88
CA HIS A 236 19.60 5.10 21.11
C HIS A 236 20.39 4.23 22.10
N SER A 237 21.56 4.71 22.55
CA SER A 237 22.44 3.96 23.46
C SER A 237 22.78 2.53 22.97
N GLY A 238 22.97 2.36 21.65
CA GLY A 238 23.32 1.07 21.04
C GLY A 238 22.15 0.09 20.95
N LYS A 239 20.90 0.57 21.02
CA LYS A 239 19.68 -0.22 20.85
C LYS A 239 18.73 0.43 19.85
N ALA A 240 18.13 -0.36 18.98
CA ALA A 240 17.08 0.13 18.09
C ALA A 240 15.85 0.57 18.91
N VAL A 241 15.40 1.80 18.65
CA VAL A 241 14.17 2.39 19.19
C VAL A 241 13.23 2.62 18.01
N VAL A 242 12.01 2.12 18.12
CA VAL A 242 10.97 2.19 17.10
C VAL A 242 9.92 3.20 17.54
N GLU A 243 9.65 4.20 16.71
CA GLU A 243 8.57 5.17 16.86
C GLU A 243 7.55 4.95 15.75
N GLU A 244 6.31 4.61 16.11
CA GLU A 244 5.21 4.51 15.15
C GLU A 244 4.81 5.89 14.64
N LEU A 245 4.72 6.04 13.32
CA LEU A 245 4.18 7.25 12.72
C LEU A 245 2.64 7.24 12.78
N PRO A 246 1.98 8.37 13.07
CA PRO A 246 0.54 8.50 12.89
C PRO A 246 0.16 8.12 11.46
N THR A 247 -0.48 6.96 11.31
CA THR A 247 -0.74 6.36 9.99
C THR A 247 -2.23 6.42 9.70
N ARG A 248 -2.62 7.12 8.63
CA ARG A 248 -4.01 7.31 8.23
C ARG A 248 -4.49 6.17 7.34
N LEU A 249 -5.65 5.62 7.65
CA LEU A 249 -6.29 4.62 6.80
C LEU A 249 -6.81 5.25 5.50
N LEU A 250 -6.45 4.66 4.36
CA LEU A 250 -6.98 4.97 3.04
C LEU A 250 -8.30 4.22 2.83
N LEU A 251 -9.32 4.96 2.45
CA LEU A 251 -10.65 4.45 2.15
C LEU A 251 -11.09 5.00 0.79
N ALA A 252 -11.81 4.19 0.03
CA ALA A 252 -12.48 4.63 -1.18
C ALA A 252 -13.54 5.68 -0.85
N GLU A 253 -13.84 6.53 -1.83
CA GLU A 253 -14.91 7.51 -1.71
C GLU A 253 -16.26 6.82 -1.44
N GLY A 254 -17.05 7.37 -0.52
CA GLY A 254 -18.35 6.80 -0.13
C GLY A 254 -18.27 5.67 0.90
N ALA A 255 -17.07 5.33 1.39
CA ALA A 255 -16.93 4.40 2.50
C ALA A 255 -17.66 4.89 3.75
N ILE A 256 -18.38 3.99 4.43
CA ILE A 256 -19.08 4.33 5.67
C ILE A 256 -18.09 4.64 6.81
N ALA A 257 -18.48 5.57 7.68
CA ALA A 257 -17.64 6.07 8.75
C ALA A 257 -17.54 5.07 9.92
N GLU A 258 -16.46 5.19 10.68
CA GLU A 258 -16.26 4.48 11.94
C GLU A 258 -17.36 4.91 12.92
N GLY A 259 -18.26 3.97 13.28
CA GLY A 259 -19.47 4.24 14.08
C GLY A 259 -20.79 4.12 13.32
N GLU A 260 -20.78 4.03 11.98
CA GLU A 260 -21.99 3.75 11.20
C GLU A 260 -22.31 2.24 11.11
N TYR A 261 -21.40 1.38 11.55
CA TYR A 261 -21.53 -0.07 11.56
C TYR A 261 -21.11 -0.65 12.91
N SER A 262 -21.52 -1.89 13.16
CA SER A 262 -21.08 -2.65 14.34
C SER A 262 -20.17 -3.81 13.93
N VAL A 263 -19.20 -4.11 14.79
CA VAL A 263 -18.30 -5.26 14.66
C VAL A 263 -18.62 -6.27 15.76
N GLU A 264 -18.78 -7.54 15.38
CA GLU A 264 -18.90 -8.66 16.30
C GLU A 264 -17.77 -9.67 16.02
N MET A 265 -16.88 -9.87 17.00
CA MET A 265 -15.85 -10.92 16.91
C MET A 265 -16.48 -12.26 17.31
N ILE A 266 -16.41 -13.24 16.41
CA ILE A 266 -17.13 -14.51 16.54
C ILE A 266 -16.19 -15.63 17.00
N GLY A 267 -15.10 -15.86 16.26
CA GLY A 267 -14.06 -16.86 16.58
C GLY A 267 -14.55 -18.31 16.70
N LYS A 268 -15.60 -18.70 15.96
CA LYS A 268 -16.25 -20.03 16.04
C LYS A 268 -16.28 -20.72 14.69
N SER A 269 -16.25 -22.05 14.69
CA SER A 269 -16.49 -22.86 13.48
C SER A 269 -17.96 -22.86 13.06
N VAL A 270 -18.23 -23.15 11.79
CA VAL A 270 -19.59 -23.36 11.25
C VAL A 270 -20.36 -24.45 12.03
N ASN A 271 -19.66 -25.48 12.53
CA ASN A 271 -20.27 -26.51 13.36
C ASN A 271 -20.71 -25.97 14.74
N GLU A 272 -19.96 -25.05 15.33
CA GLU A 272 -20.31 -24.39 16.60
C GLU A 272 -21.40 -23.33 16.44
N LEU A 273 -21.66 -22.88 15.21
CA LEU A 273 -22.69 -21.91 14.85
C LEU A 273 -24.02 -22.56 14.42
N GLN A 274 -24.14 -23.89 14.51
CA GLN A 274 -25.42 -24.57 14.27
C GLN A 274 -26.46 -24.09 15.30
N GLY A 275 -27.56 -23.53 14.80
CA GLY A 275 -28.60 -22.91 15.63
C GLY A 275 -28.37 -21.44 15.99
N ALA A 276 -27.38 -20.78 15.37
CA ALA A 276 -27.31 -19.32 15.35
C ALA A 276 -28.56 -18.71 14.66
N ASP A 277 -28.79 -17.42 14.87
CA ASP A 277 -29.91 -16.68 14.29
C ASP A 277 -29.46 -15.64 13.25
N GLY A 278 -30.43 -15.11 12.51
CA GLY A 278 -30.24 -13.97 11.61
C GLY A 278 -29.22 -14.22 10.50
N ALA A 279 -28.26 -13.30 10.36
CA ALA A 279 -27.24 -13.37 9.32
C ALA A 279 -26.33 -14.60 9.43
N LEU A 280 -26.02 -15.04 10.66
CA LEU A 280 -25.16 -16.21 10.86
C LEU A 280 -25.89 -17.50 10.50
N GLU A 281 -27.18 -17.61 10.82
CA GLU A 281 -28.02 -18.72 10.34
C GLU A 281 -28.00 -18.79 8.80
N ALA A 282 -28.23 -17.65 8.16
CA ALA A 282 -28.25 -17.56 6.70
C ALA A 282 -26.90 -17.93 6.07
N PHE A 283 -25.79 -17.54 6.70
CA PHE A 283 -24.45 -17.95 6.30
C PHE A 283 -24.29 -19.47 6.40
N VAL A 284 -24.56 -20.05 7.58
CA VAL A 284 -24.40 -21.49 7.83
C VAL A 284 -25.29 -22.32 6.89
N ALA A 285 -26.53 -21.90 6.66
CA ALA A 285 -27.51 -22.66 5.89
C ALA A 285 -27.36 -22.52 4.37
N LYS A 286 -26.94 -21.35 3.87
CA LYS A 286 -27.02 -21.04 2.43
C LYS A 286 -25.67 -20.89 1.75
N ALA A 287 -24.59 -20.67 2.51
CA ALA A 287 -23.34 -20.23 1.94
C ALA A 287 -22.40 -21.39 1.55
N GLY A 288 -22.78 -22.64 1.82
CA GLY A 288 -22.01 -23.82 1.43
C GLY A 288 -20.62 -23.88 2.06
N ALA A 289 -20.46 -23.30 3.26
CA ALA A 289 -19.21 -23.35 4.01
C ALA A 289 -19.02 -24.72 4.66
N GLU A 290 -17.79 -25.25 4.61
CA GLU A 290 -17.46 -26.52 5.26
C GLU A 290 -17.64 -26.40 6.79
N PRO A 291 -18.05 -27.47 7.49
CA PRO A 291 -18.30 -27.42 8.94
C PRO A 291 -17.10 -26.96 9.79
N THR A 292 -15.88 -27.15 9.29
CA THR A 292 -14.63 -26.74 9.95
C THR A 292 -14.25 -25.28 9.69
N THR A 293 -14.88 -24.63 8.71
CA THR A 293 -14.65 -23.21 8.40
C THR A 293 -14.86 -22.38 9.66
N ARG A 294 -13.89 -21.54 10.02
CA ARG A 294 -14.00 -20.58 11.11
C ARG A 294 -14.55 -19.26 10.61
N VAL A 295 -15.54 -18.74 11.33
CA VAL A 295 -16.06 -17.39 11.21
C VAL A 295 -15.35 -16.54 12.26
N GLU A 296 -14.56 -15.58 11.81
CA GLU A 296 -13.72 -14.76 12.68
C GLU A 296 -14.47 -13.50 13.14
N ALA A 297 -15.18 -12.83 12.24
CA ALA A 297 -15.91 -11.61 12.54
C ALA A 297 -17.18 -11.47 11.70
N MET A 298 -18.08 -10.60 12.16
CA MET A 298 -19.23 -10.14 11.41
C MET A 298 -19.38 -8.63 11.54
N PHE A 299 -19.54 -7.96 10.40
CA PHE A 299 -19.83 -6.53 10.33
C PHE A 299 -21.30 -6.33 9.99
N ARG A 300 -21.93 -5.29 10.55
CA ARG A 300 -23.35 -4.96 10.24
C ARG A 300 -23.55 -3.47 10.05
N HIS A 301 -24.22 -3.10 8.97
CA HIS A 301 -24.65 -1.75 8.66
C HIS A 301 -26.07 -1.79 8.09
N LYS A 302 -27.04 -1.23 8.82
CA LYS A 302 -28.47 -1.30 8.49
C LYS A 302 -28.91 -2.76 8.28
N ASP A 303 -29.54 -3.06 7.15
CA ASP A 303 -30.02 -4.40 6.78
C ASP A 303 -28.93 -5.28 6.14
N LEU A 304 -27.68 -4.82 6.05
CA LEU A 304 -26.56 -5.56 5.49
C LEU A 304 -25.67 -6.12 6.61
N ALA A 305 -25.34 -7.40 6.52
CA ALA A 305 -24.30 -8.04 7.29
C ALA A 305 -23.18 -8.53 6.35
N ALA A 306 -21.96 -8.59 6.85
CA ALA A 306 -20.85 -9.22 6.15
C ALA A 306 -20.10 -10.16 7.10
N VAL A 307 -19.99 -11.43 6.73
CA VAL A 307 -19.40 -12.49 7.54
C VAL A 307 -18.00 -12.78 7.02
N VAL A 308 -17.00 -12.68 7.90
CA VAL A 308 -15.59 -12.92 7.59
C VAL A 308 -15.22 -14.33 8.02
N HIS A 309 -14.70 -15.14 7.10
CA HIS A 309 -14.40 -16.55 7.36
C HIS A 309 -13.17 -17.07 6.60
N ASP A 310 -12.60 -18.17 7.07
CA ASP A 310 -11.31 -18.71 6.62
C ASP A 310 -11.41 -19.81 5.55
N GLN A 311 -12.57 -19.99 4.91
CA GLN A 311 -12.87 -21.10 4.00
C GLN A 311 -11.80 -21.30 2.90
N TYR A 312 -11.14 -20.21 2.51
CA TYR A 312 -10.15 -20.15 1.45
C TYR A 312 -8.74 -19.83 1.94
N MET A 313 -8.52 -19.82 3.26
CA MET A 313 -7.22 -19.50 3.86
C MET A 313 -6.14 -20.48 3.41
N ASP A 314 -6.40 -21.79 3.43
CA ASP A 314 -5.42 -22.79 3.03
C ASP A 314 -5.10 -22.79 1.52
N LEU A 315 -6.03 -22.28 0.68
CA LEU A 315 -5.89 -22.27 -0.78
C LEU A 315 -5.28 -20.98 -1.31
N PHE A 316 -5.69 -19.84 -0.74
CA PHE A 316 -5.38 -18.50 -1.25
C PHE A 316 -4.70 -17.60 -0.21
N GLY A 317 -4.49 -18.07 1.02
CA GLY A 317 -3.89 -17.28 2.10
C GLY A 317 -4.71 -16.04 2.47
N SER A 318 -6.03 -16.08 2.26
CA SER A 318 -6.92 -14.94 2.43
C SER A 318 -8.23 -15.35 3.12
N TYR A 319 -8.78 -14.44 3.92
CA TYR A 319 -10.16 -14.51 4.39
C TYR A 319 -11.13 -14.18 3.26
N VAL A 320 -12.36 -14.66 3.42
CA VAL A 320 -13.50 -14.32 2.56
C VAL A 320 -14.46 -13.48 3.37
N ILE A 321 -14.91 -12.37 2.77
CA ILE A 321 -16.01 -11.57 3.30
C ILE A 321 -17.25 -11.86 2.46
N ARG A 322 -18.29 -12.42 3.09
CA ARG A 322 -19.54 -12.76 2.42
C ARG A 322 -20.68 -11.86 2.88
N TYR A 323 -21.31 -11.17 1.92
CA TYR A 323 -22.36 -10.19 2.18
C TYR A 323 -23.74 -10.85 2.20
N ILE A 324 -24.55 -10.49 3.20
CA ILE A 324 -25.88 -11.04 3.45
C ILE A 324 -26.84 -9.90 3.77
N TYR A 325 -27.93 -9.81 3.02
CA TYR A 325 -28.93 -8.76 3.12
C TYR A 325 -30.21 -9.26 3.77
N ASN A 326 -30.80 -8.47 4.67
CA ASN A 326 -32.09 -8.73 5.31
C ASN A 326 -33.23 -7.98 4.62
N ASP A 327 -34.04 -8.68 3.83
CA ASP A 327 -35.33 -8.15 3.35
C ASP A 327 -36.45 -8.55 4.32
N ARG A 328 -36.80 -7.65 5.26
CA ARG A 328 -37.99 -7.78 6.12
C ARG A 328 -38.09 -9.13 6.84
N GLY A 329 -36.95 -9.67 7.30
CA GLY A 329 -36.83 -10.97 7.98
C GLY A 329 -36.32 -12.11 7.10
N THR A 330 -36.19 -11.90 5.79
CA THR A 330 -35.63 -12.90 4.85
C THR A 330 -34.20 -12.54 4.49
N TRP A 331 -33.27 -13.46 4.76
CA TRP A 331 -31.85 -13.24 4.47
C TRP A 331 -31.42 -13.75 3.09
N HIS A 332 -30.75 -12.90 2.32
CA HIS A 332 -30.29 -13.15 0.95
C HIS A 332 -28.77 -13.01 0.85
N LEU A 333 -28.10 -13.97 0.18
CA LEU A 333 -26.68 -13.83 -0.16
C LEU A 333 -26.52 -12.83 -1.30
N MET A 334 -25.61 -11.86 -1.13
CA MET A 334 -25.38 -10.77 -2.07
C MET A 334 -24.11 -10.94 -2.91
N GLY A 335 -23.11 -11.62 -2.37
CA GLY A 335 -21.82 -11.83 -3.03
C GLY A 335 -20.70 -12.01 -2.00
N GLU A 336 -19.48 -12.05 -2.48
CA GLU A 336 -18.28 -12.17 -1.65
C GLU A 336 -17.10 -11.39 -2.23
N ASP A 337 -16.15 -11.05 -1.36
CA ASP A 337 -14.82 -10.57 -1.73
C ASP A 337 -13.75 -11.32 -0.93
N LEU A 338 -12.49 -11.11 -1.32
CA LEU A 338 -11.33 -11.61 -0.58
C LEU A 338 -10.71 -10.47 0.23
N GLY A 339 -10.52 -10.69 1.54
CA GLY A 339 -9.77 -9.81 2.42
C GLY A 339 -8.57 -10.57 2.99
N ALA A 340 -7.37 -9.99 2.98
CA ALA A 340 -6.18 -10.72 3.46
C ALA A 340 -6.21 -10.89 4.99
N THR A 341 -6.77 -9.90 5.71
CA THR A 341 -6.93 -9.92 7.17
C THR A 341 -8.37 -9.58 7.56
N VAL A 342 -8.70 -9.70 8.85
CA VAL A 342 -9.99 -9.20 9.39
C VAL A 342 -10.08 -7.69 9.23
N GLY A 343 -8.99 -6.95 9.47
CA GLY A 343 -8.90 -5.51 9.20
C GLY A 343 -9.07 -5.16 7.72
N GLU A 344 -8.42 -5.93 6.83
CA GLU A 344 -8.67 -6.01 5.38
C GLU A 344 -10.17 -6.02 5.04
N SER A 345 -10.82 -7.01 5.63
CA SER A 345 -12.24 -7.29 5.40
C SER A 345 -13.13 -6.16 5.91
N GLU A 346 -12.76 -5.51 7.03
CA GLU A 346 -13.47 -4.35 7.55
C GLU A 346 -13.38 -3.15 6.60
N VAL A 347 -12.20 -2.88 6.04
CA VAL A 347 -12.01 -1.83 5.02
C VAL A 347 -12.91 -2.10 3.81
N LEU A 348 -12.88 -3.32 3.27
CA LEU A 348 -13.71 -3.71 2.13
C LEU A 348 -15.20 -3.55 2.44
N PHE A 349 -15.63 -3.99 3.63
CA PHE A 349 -17.01 -3.81 4.07
C PHE A 349 -17.41 -2.34 4.05
N ARG A 350 -16.58 -1.47 4.62
CA ARG A 350 -16.88 -0.04 4.71
C ARG A 350 -17.02 0.59 3.32
N GLU A 351 -16.13 0.23 2.40
CA GLU A 351 -16.12 0.75 1.03
C GLU A 351 -17.31 0.27 0.19
N LYS A 352 -17.81 -0.94 0.47
CA LYS A 352 -18.86 -1.56 -0.35
C LYS A 352 -20.26 -1.51 0.26
N ALA A 353 -20.41 -1.23 1.55
CA ALA A 353 -21.69 -1.33 2.25
C ALA A 353 -22.81 -0.54 1.56
N THR A 354 -22.55 0.73 1.18
CA THR A 354 -23.52 1.58 0.50
C THR A 354 -23.94 1.03 -0.87
N THR A 355 -22.97 0.59 -1.67
CA THR A 355 -23.21 0.02 -3.00
C THR A 355 -23.96 -1.31 -2.92
N MET A 356 -23.56 -2.20 -2.01
CA MET A 356 -24.21 -3.50 -1.78
C MET A 356 -25.65 -3.33 -1.32
N LEU A 357 -25.93 -2.36 -0.44
CA LEU A 357 -27.29 -2.02 -0.04
C LEU A 357 -28.11 -1.51 -1.23
N GLY A 358 -27.59 -0.57 -2.03
CA GLY A 358 -28.31 -0.07 -3.21
C GLY A 358 -28.68 -1.18 -4.19
N GLN A 359 -27.75 -2.10 -4.47
CA GLN A 359 -27.99 -3.28 -5.31
C GLN A 359 -29.04 -4.23 -4.71
N ALA A 360 -29.00 -4.43 -3.39
CA ALA A 360 -29.97 -5.27 -2.69
C ALA A 360 -31.37 -4.67 -2.74
N GLU A 361 -31.50 -3.37 -2.52
CA GLU A 361 -32.79 -2.66 -2.57
C GLU A 361 -33.40 -2.71 -3.97
N GLU A 362 -32.62 -2.47 -5.02
CA GLU A 362 -33.09 -2.59 -6.41
C GLU A 362 -33.59 -4.01 -6.74
N LYS A 363 -32.92 -5.02 -6.18
CA LYS A 363 -33.22 -6.42 -6.45
C LYS A 363 -34.41 -6.97 -5.64
N TYR A 364 -34.55 -6.56 -4.39
CA TYR A 364 -35.47 -7.19 -3.42
C TYR A 364 -36.55 -6.26 -2.85
N LYS A 365 -36.30 -4.95 -2.73
CA LYS A 365 -37.34 -3.99 -2.32
C LYS A 365 -38.25 -3.66 -3.52
N LYS A 366 -39.20 -4.56 -3.78
CA LYS A 366 -40.43 -4.23 -4.51
C LYS A 366 -41.55 -3.84 -3.55
#